data_AF-A0A7C5TDC9-F1
#
_entry.id   AF-A0A7C5TDC9-F1
#
_cell.length_a   1.000
_cell.length_b   1.000
_cell.length_c   1.000
_cell.angle_alpha   90.00
_cell.angle_beta   90.00
_cell.angle_gamma   90.00
#
_symmetry.space_group_name_H-M   'P 1'
#
loop_
_entity.id
_entity.type
_entity.pdbx_description
1 polymer ?
#
loop_
_entity_poly.entity_id
_entity_poly.type
_entity_poly.pdbx_seq_one_letter_code
_entity_poly.pdbx_strand_id
1 'polypeptide(L)'
;MHLVRYIAVSAEGGFKINGPPRVGKGPMVNEKDLKLSNEASLPQPTQAGRIETCQEAIKEAMRCLENNDKQCVTRLIEELIKANCHDGRLIGKEVADKVRDLVHELWLVNDDGSRCELLRMLRGLGVLKSWVAKTLGMNMKKLDKWLTRYGIDWERKIMRNDIVKEIEDLLRRLGWSEVRMCEELWRFVGVDVNEFRKYGIEPCAWLEGLESLRDLRKPYWLGLRASDLMVRNFTDKVRLEVSTSSTISAVFFPTLLSMAKMPSPFIIQARGAPTTKYVHKPIELRYYVDLGTDEWPWPTELSAYELEKILSSFNDKELAMFVAGEIDGDGAIRYEKIQNNKEKVTVLITACKACPKRLILDVLRDTIAKRFGIIGTINHLGTDDALVFRGEKAVRLLRLIRPFVHHPLRRLRIELILALHDGKISREAFEELYKTTEYERGAPDIKRNHALEALAQTAPQTHT
;
A
#
# COMPACT_ATOMS: atom_id res chain seq x y z
N MET A 1 31.52 6.92 -50.73
CA MET A 1 30.29 6.30 -51.27
C MET A 1 29.53 5.69 -50.10
N HIS A 2 28.35 6.08 -49.62
CA HIS A 2 27.38 7.17 -49.82
C HIS A 2 26.74 7.34 -48.42
N LEU A 3 26.95 8.44 -47.69
CA LEU A 3 26.02 9.57 -47.45
C LEU A 3 24.55 9.20 -47.18
N VAL A 4 24.05 9.44 -45.95
CA VAL A 4 22.82 10.22 -45.59
C VAL A 4 22.91 10.60 -44.08
N ARG A 5 23.40 11.80 -43.73
CA ARG A 5 22.68 13.02 -43.31
C ARG A 5 21.88 12.95 -41.98
N TYR A 6 22.41 13.67 -40.99
CA TYR A 6 21.66 14.36 -39.93
C TYR A 6 20.59 15.29 -40.54
N ILE A 7 19.39 15.31 -39.96
CA ILE A 7 18.46 16.45 -40.02
C ILE A 7 17.86 16.66 -38.63
N ALA A 8 18.13 17.82 -38.06
CA ALA A 8 17.31 18.51 -37.07
C ALA A 8 16.57 19.63 -37.79
N VAL A 9 15.23 19.70 -37.69
CA VAL A 9 14.43 20.93 -37.93
C VAL A 9 13.13 20.85 -37.10
N SER A 10 12.91 21.89 -36.30
CA SER A 10 11.65 22.32 -35.70
C SER A 10 10.69 22.90 -36.74
N ALA A 11 9.37 22.71 -36.60
CA ALA A 11 8.39 23.71 -37.02
C ALA A 11 7.01 23.48 -36.37
N GLU A 12 6.34 24.60 -36.18
CA GLU A 12 5.12 24.88 -35.42
C GLU A 12 3.84 24.29 -36.02
N GLY A 13 2.82 24.10 -35.19
CA GLY A 13 1.44 23.83 -35.62
C GLY A 13 0.47 24.02 -34.44
N GLY A 14 -0.33 25.09 -34.50
CA GLY A 14 -1.18 25.53 -33.41
C GLY A 14 -2.58 24.89 -33.30
N PHE A 15 -3.26 25.32 -32.23
CA PHE A 15 -4.70 25.37 -31.98
C PHE A 15 -5.52 24.13 -31.57
N LYS A 16 -6.26 24.40 -30.49
CA LYS A 16 -7.66 24.05 -30.12
C LYS A 16 -7.95 22.81 -29.28
N ILE A 17 -8.15 23.12 -28.00
CA ILE A 17 -8.98 22.44 -27.01
C ILE A 17 -10.46 22.59 -27.41
N ASN A 18 -11.19 21.48 -27.56
CA ASN A 18 -12.57 21.21 -27.11
C ASN A 18 -13.27 20.14 -27.97
N GLY A 19 -13.66 19.03 -27.33
CA GLY A 19 -14.64 18.06 -27.83
C GLY A 19 -14.73 16.82 -26.93
N PRO A 20 -15.90 16.45 -26.38
CA PRO A 20 -16.03 15.27 -25.52
C PRO A 20 -16.05 13.98 -26.37
N PRO A 21 -15.54 12.84 -25.88
CA PRO A 21 -15.65 11.59 -26.61
C PRO A 21 -17.10 11.11 -26.68
N ARG A 22 -17.61 11.03 -27.92
CA ARG A 22 -18.81 10.28 -28.31
C ARG A 22 -18.50 8.78 -28.23
N VAL A 23 -18.85 8.11 -27.14
CA VAL A 23 -19.40 6.74 -27.17
C VAL A 23 -20.38 6.62 -26.01
N GLY A 24 -21.67 6.76 -26.32
CA GLY A 24 -22.75 6.45 -25.39
C GLY A 24 -23.01 4.95 -25.36
N LYS A 25 -22.99 4.35 -24.17
CA LYS A 25 -23.86 3.24 -23.79
C LYS A 25 -24.33 3.51 -22.37
N GLY A 26 -25.63 3.77 -22.23
CA GLY A 26 -26.28 4.08 -20.96
C GLY A 26 -26.32 2.89 -20.00
N PRO A 27 -26.73 3.12 -18.74
CA PRO A 27 -26.74 2.10 -17.71
C PRO A 27 -27.91 1.13 -17.92
N MET A 28 -27.59 -0.16 -17.98
CA MET A 28 -28.57 -1.24 -17.89
C MET A 28 -28.98 -1.39 -16.42
N VAL A 29 -30.24 -1.08 -16.13
CA VAL A 29 -30.90 -1.32 -14.84
C VAL A 29 -31.15 -2.83 -14.72
N ASN A 30 -30.62 -3.46 -13.68
CA ASN A 30 -30.93 -4.85 -13.34
C ASN A 30 -31.82 -4.85 -12.10
N GLU A 31 -33.15 -4.82 -12.32
CA GLU A 31 -34.15 -5.15 -11.31
C GLU A 31 -34.10 -6.65 -11.04
N LYS A 32 -33.29 -7.10 -10.07
CA LYS A 32 -33.50 -8.42 -9.42
C LYS A 32 -32.76 -8.71 -8.11
N ASP A 33 -32.01 -7.78 -7.53
CA ASP A 33 -31.34 -8.01 -6.23
C ASP A 33 -32.12 -7.52 -5.00
N LEU A 34 -33.39 -7.16 -5.17
CA LEU A 34 -34.31 -6.83 -4.07
C LEU A 34 -35.16 -8.05 -3.70
N LYS A 35 -34.63 -8.94 -2.84
CA LYS A 35 -35.44 -9.75 -1.91
C LYS A 35 -34.62 -10.41 -0.79
N LEU A 36 -34.74 -9.79 0.38
CA LEU A 36 -34.94 -10.38 1.72
C LEU A 36 -33.76 -11.08 2.42
N SER A 37 -33.12 -10.36 3.34
CA SER A 37 -32.73 -10.90 4.65
C SER A 37 -33.64 -10.28 5.72
N ASN A 38 -34.69 -10.99 6.11
CA ASN A 38 -35.53 -10.62 7.25
C ASN A 38 -34.97 -11.29 8.51
N GLU A 39 -33.97 -10.66 9.13
CA GLU A 39 -33.75 -10.78 10.57
C GLU A 39 -33.88 -9.39 11.16
N ALA A 40 -34.99 -9.18 11.88
CA ALA A 40 -35.39 -7.89 12.43
C ALA A 40 -34.43 -7.45 13.53
N SER A 41 -33.42 -6.66 13.16
CA SER A 41 -32.81 -5.71 14.09
C SER A 41 -33.84 -4.62 14.39
N LEU A 42 -34.01 -4.25 15.67
CA LEU A 42 -34.86 -3.11 16.06
C LEU A 42 -34.53 -1.91 15.17
N PRO A 43 -35.54 -1.20 14.61
CA PRO A 43 -35.29 -0.10 13.70
C PRO A 43 -34.49 0.97 14.43
N GLN A 44 -33.27 1.23 13.95
CA GLN A 44 -32.53 2.39 14.44
C GLN A 44 -33.32 3.65 14.07
N PRO A 45 -33.44 4.63 14.98
CA PRO A 45 -34.18 5.85 14.70
C PRO A 45 -33.62 6.53 13.46
N THR A 46 -34.52 7.00 12.60
CA THR A 46 -34.20 7.85 11.44
C THR A 46 -33.47 9.10 11.90
N GLN A 47 -32.71 9.76 11.01
CA GLN A 47 -31.99 10.99 11.36
C GLN A 47 -32.92 12.04 12.00
N ALA A 48 -34.15 12.17 11.48
CA ALA A 48 -35.18 13.03 12.05
C ALA A 48 -35.60 12.60 13.46
N GLY A 49 -35.84 11.30 13.69
CA GLY A 49 -36.18 10.78 15.02
C GLY A 49 -35.05 10.98 16.04
N ARG A 50 -33.78 10.86 15.63
CA ARG A 50 -32.63 11.16 16.51
C ARG A 50 -32.55 12.63 16.88
N ILE A 51 -32.80 13.53 15.93
CA ILE A 51 -32.80 14.98 16.18
C ILE A 51 -33.85 15.33 17.23
N GLU A 52 -35.05 14.77 17.11
CA GLU A 52 -36.14 14.98 18.06
C GLU A 52 -35.76 14.48 19.47
N THR A 53 -35.24 13.26 19.59
CA THR A 53 -34.76 12.71 20.87
C THR A 53 -33.65 13.56 21.49
N CYS A 54 -32.67 14.01 20.69
CA CYS A 54 -31.61 14.88 21.18
C CYS A 54 -32.17 16.23 21.67
N GLN A 55 -33.14 16.81 20.95
CA GLN A 55 -33.74 18.09 21.33
C GLN A 55 -34.57 17.99 22.61
N GLU A 56 -35.30 16.89 22.81
CA GLU A 56 -36.05 16.65 24.04
C GLU A 56 -35.12 16.51 25.26
N ALA A 57 -34.08 15.68 25.14
CA ALA A 57 -33.09 15.51 26.19
C ALA A 57 -32.32 16.81 26.50
N ILE A 58 -32.05 17.65 25.48
CA ILE A 58 -31.46 18.99 25.68
C ILE A 58 -32.41 19.89 26.49
N LYS A 59 -33.71 19.92 26.16
CA LYS A 59 -34.70 20.72 26.90
C LYS A 59 -34.80 20.29 28.36
N GLU A 60 -34.76 18.98 28.61
CA GLU A 60 -34.76 18.45 29.97
C GLU A 60 -33.48 18.82 30.72
N ALA A 61 -32.33 18.73 30.06
CA ALA A 61 -31.04 19.12 30.64
C ALA A 61 -31.01 20.61 30.99
N MET A 62 -31.58 21.47 30.14
CA MET A 62 -31.70 22.91 30.43
C MET A 62 -32.56 23.17 31.67
N ARG A 63 -33.70 22.49 31.83
CA ARG A 63 -34.54 22.62 33.04
C ARG A 63 -33.80 22.19 34.30
N CYS A 64 -33.05 21.10 34.23
CA CYS A 64 -32.24 20.66 35.36
C CYS A 64 -31.13 21.67 35.70
N LEU A 65 -30.54 22.32 34.70
CA LEU A 65 -29.55 23.37 34.89
C LEU A 65 -30.17 24.61 35.57
N GLU A 66 -31.35 25.04 35.12
CA GLU A 66 -32.11 26.15 35.72
C GLU A 66 -32.48 25.89 37.18
N ASN A 67 -32.81 24.63 37.51
CA ASN A 67 -33.12 24.19 38.87
C ASN A 67 -31.88 23.88 39.73
N ASN A 68 -30.67 24.12 39.20
CA ASN A 68 -29.39 23.80 39.86
C ASN A 68 -29.24 22.30 40.26
N ASP A 69 -29.93 21.40 39.55
CA ASP A 69 -29.82 19.95 39.72
C ASP A 69 -28.65 19.40 38.89
N LYS A 70 -27.45 19.53 39.46
CA LYS A 70 -26.19 19.14 38.82
C LYS A 70 -26.11 17.65 38.48
N GLN A 71 -26.75 16.80 39.29
CA GLN A 71 -26.76 15.35 39.05
C GLN A 71 -27.63 15.03 37.83
N CYS A 72 -28.82 15.64 37.75
CA CYS A 72 -29.67 15.50 36.57
C CYS A 72 -28.97 15.95 35.29
N VAL A 73 -28.34 17.14 35.28
CA VAL A 73 -27.65 17.65 34.08
C VAL A 73 -26.50 16.73 33.66
N THR A 74 -25.70 16.24 34.62
CA THR A 74 -24.57 15.35 34.32
C THR A 74 -25.03 14.05 33.68
N ARG A 75 -26.11 13.44 34.21
CA ARG A 75 -26.72 12.22 33.64
C ARG A 75 -27.22 12.46 32.21
N LEU A 76 -27.93 13.56 31.98
CA LEU A 76 -28.46 13.88 30.64
C LEU A 76 -27.37 14.22 29.64
N ILE A 77 -26.27 14.87 30.06
CA ILE A 77 -25.09 15.06 29.21
C ILE A 77 -24.49 13.70 28.84
N GLU A 78 -24.33 12.77 29.79
CA GLU A 78 -23.83 11.43 29.49
C GLU A 78 -24.68 10.72 28.42
N GLU A 79 -26.01 10.77 28.55
CA GLU A 79 -26.95 10.19 27.58
C GLU A 79 -26.86 10.87 26.21
N LEU A 80 -26.81 12.20 26.16
CA LEU A 80 -26.63 12.98 24.93
C LEU A 80 -25.32 12.65 24.21
N ILE A 81 -24.23 12.46 24.96
CA ILE A 81 -22.94 12.06 24.39
C ILE A 81 -23.00 10.63 23.85
N LYS A 82 -23.57 9.67 24.60
CA LYS A 82 -23.75 8.27 24.15
C LYS A 82 -24.63 8.16 22.90
N ALA A 83 -25.63 9.03 22.77
CA ALA A 83 -26.49 9.13 21.59
C ALA A 83 -25.85 9.88 20.40
N ASN A 84 -24.59 10.32 20.52
CA ASN A 84 -23.87 11.12 19.53
C ASN A 84 -24.51 12.48 19.19
N CYS A 85 -25.31 13.05 20.09
CA CYS A 85 -25.94 14.37 19.89
C CYS A 85 -24.92 15.53 19.85
N HIS A 86 -23.65 15.28 20.17
CA HIS A 86 -22.56 16.26 20.12
C HIS A 86 -21.81 16.31 18.78
N ASP A 87 -22.09 15.39 17.85
CA ASP A 87 -21.48 15.34 16.53
C ASP A 87 -22.34 16.05 15.48
N GLY A 88 -21.95 17.27 15.14
CA GLY A 88 -22.63 18.08 14.14
C GLY A 88 -22.67 17.48 12.73
N ARG A 89 -21.83 16.47 12.42
CA ARG A 89 -21.90 15.72 11.14
C ARG A 89 -23.11 14.81 11.08
N LEU A 90 -23.52 14.27 12.23
CA LEU A 90 -24.61 13.29 12.34
C LEU A 90 -25.96 13.98 12.61
N ILE A 91 -25.97 14.96 13.51
CA ILE A 91 -27.21 15.55 14.04
C ILE A 91 -27.46 16.99 13.59
N GLY A 92 -26.53 17.57 12.83
CA GLY A 92 -26.56 18.98 12.42
C GLY A 92 -25.94 19.90 13.47
N LYS A 93 -25.37 21.01 12.98
CA LYS A 93 -24.60 21.96 13.81
C LYS A 93 -25.42 22.55 14.95
N GLU A 94 -26.68 22.90 14.72
CA GLU A 94 -27.51 23.58 15.72
C GLU A 94 -27.72 22.74 16.99
N VAL A 95 -28.05 21.47 16.82
CA VAL A 95 -28.28 20.54 17.95
C VAL A 95 -26.97 20.24 18.67
N ALA A 96 -25.90 19.99 17.91
CA ALA A 96 -24.57 19.74 18.49
C ALA A 96 -24.03 20.96 19.26
N ASP A 97 -24.32 22.18 18.79
CA ASP A 97 -23.92 23.42 19.44
C ASP A 97 -24.64 23.58 20.79
N LYS A 98 -25.94 23.25 20.87
CA LYS A 98 -26.71 23.24 22.13
C LYS A 98 -26.15 22.26 23.17
N VAL A 99 -25.67 21.09 22.74
CA VAL A 99 -24.99 20.14 23.65
C VAL A 99 -23.68 20.72 24.17
N ARG A 100 -22.93 21.46 23.35
CA ARG A 100 -21.72 22.16 23.82
C ARG A 100 -22.07 23.22 24.86
N ASP A 101 -23.12 23.99 24.62
CA ASP A 101 -23.54 25.05 25.53
C ASP A 101 -23.93 24.48 26.90
N LEU A 102 -24.67 23.36 26.94
CA LEU A 102 -24.99 22.64 28.18
C LEU A 102 -23.73 22.23 28.96
N VAL A 103 -22.73 21.65 28.28
CA VAL A 103 -21.46 21.23 28.90
C VAL A 103 -20.66 22.46 29.38
N HIS A 104 -20.68 23.56 28.62
CA HIS A 104 -20.01 24.80 28.98
C HIS A 104 -20.62 25.44 30.22
N GLU A 105 -21.95 25.56 30.26
CA GLU A 105 -22.66 26.15 31.39
C GLU A 105 -22.47 25.30 32.65
N LEU A 106 -22.59 23.97 32.55
CA LEU A 106 -22.31 23.06 33.66
C LEU A 106 -20.87 23.22 34.17
N TRP A 107 -19.90 23.44 33.27
CA TRP A 107 -18.51 23.69 33.64
C TRP A 107 -18.32 25.00 34.42
N LEU A 108 -19.02 26.06 34.04
CA LEU A 108 -18.93 27.37 34.69
C LEU A 108 -19.48 27.34 36.12
N VAL A 109 -20.62 26.67 36.35
CA VAL A 109 -21.31 26.64 37.65
C VAL A 109 -20.75 25.61 38.64
N ASN A 110 -19.77 24.79 38.22
CA ASN A 110 -19.21 23.72 39.01
C ASN A 110 -17.91 24.08 39.74
N ASP A 111 -17.74 23.50 40.92
CA ASP A 111 -16.50 23.54 41.70
C ASP A 111 -15.42 22.64 41.06
N ASP A 112 -14.20 22.72 41.58
CA ASP A 112 -13.05 21.98 41.05
C ASP A 112 -13.21 20.45 41.12
N GLY A 113 -13.95 19.90 42.10
CA GLY A 113 -14.21 18.46 42.19
C GLY A 113 -15.21 18.00 41.12
N SER A 114 -16.32 18.72 40.98
CA SER A 114 -17.34 18.46 39.97
C SER A 114 -16.79 18.61 38.54
N ARG A 115 -15.86 19.54 38.32
CA ARG A 115 -15.13 19.70 37.05
C ARG A 115 -14.23 18.50 36.72
N CYS A 116 -13.58 17.91 37.72
CA CYS A 116 -12.78 16.69 37.55
C CYS A 116 -13.64 15.52 37.07
N GLU A 117 -14.79 15.31 37.70
CA GLU A 117 -15.70 14.21 37.34
C GLU A 117 -16.31 14.38 35.96
N LEU A 118 -16.71 15.60 35.59
CA LEU A 118 -17.16 15.93 34.23
C LEU A 118 -16.08 15.57 33.18
N LEU A 119 -14.83 15.92 33.45
CA LEU A 119 -13.70 15.59 32.59
C LEU A 119 -13.45 14.07 32.49
N ARG A 120 -13.49 13.34 33.61
CA ARG A 120 -13.36 11.86 33.61
C ARG A 120 -14.46 11.19 32.82
N MET A 121 -15.70 11.64 32.99
CA MET A 121 -16.86 11.13 32.26
C MET A 121 -16.70 11.35 30.76
N LEU A 122 -16.44 12.58 30.31
CA LEU A 122 -16.25 12.90 28.89
C LEU A 122 -15.10 12.08 28.26
N ARG A 123 -14.01 11.87 29.02
CA ARG A 123 -12.89 11.00 28.62
C ARG A 123 -13.32 9.53 28.52
N GLY A 124 -14.06 9.02 29.49
CA GLY A 124 -14.59 7.65 29.50
C GLY A 124 -15.56 7.37 28.34
N LEU A 125 -16.29 8.39 27.92
CA LEU A 125 -17.21 8.34 26.76
C LEU A 125 -16.50 8.52 25.41
N GLY A 126 -15.17 8.69 25.39
CA GLY A 126 -14.38 8.78 24.15
C GLY A 126 -14.47 10.12 23.42
N VAL A 127 -14.87 11.20 24.11
CA VAL A 127 -14.97 12.53 23.50
C VAL A 127 -13.58 13.07 23.14
N LEU A 128 -13.43 13.61 21.92
CA LEU A 128 -12.18 14.17 21.43
C LEU A 128 -11.70 15.32 22.32
N LYS A 129 -10.39 15.32 22.65
CA LYS A 129 -9.73 16.37 23.44
C LYS A 129 -9.94 17.76 22.85
N SER A 130 -9.89 17.87 21.52
CA SER A 130 -10.10 19.11 20.77
C SER A 130 -11.54 19.61 20.87
N TRP A 131 -12.52 18.71 20.91
CA TRP A 131 -13.91 19.05 21.13
C TRP A 131 -14.08 19.66 22.53
N VAL A 132 -13.53 19.01 23.56
CA VAL A 132 -13.58 19.53 24.95
C VAL A 132 -12.91 20.89 25.08
N ALA A 133 -11.72 21.07 24.49
CA ALA A 133 -11.04 22.37 24.49
C ALA A 133 -11.92 23.47 23.89
N LYS A 134 -12.56 23.19 22.76
CA LYS A 134 -13.47 24.14 22.09
C LYS A 134 -14.70 24.42 22.93
N THR A 135 -15.35 23.39 23.46
CA THR A 135 -16.56 23.50 24.31
C THR A 135 -16.30 24.32 25.57
N LEU A 136 -15.13 24.15 26.20
CA LEU A 136 -14.78 24.89 27.42
C LEU A 136 -14.18 26.28 27.15
N GLY A 137 -14.10 26.72 25.88
CA GLY A 137 -13.47 27.99 25.51
C GLY A 137 -11.99 28.07 25.89
N MET A 138 -11.29 26.92 25.91
CA MET A 138 -9.90 26.81 26.33
C MET A 138 -8.99 26.48 25.15
N ASN A 139 -7.76 26.99 25.19
CA ASN A 139 -6.70 26.45 24.34
C ASN A 139 -6.18 25.12 24.92
N MET A 140 -5.51 24.32 24.09
CA MET A 140 -5.02 23.00 24.47
C MET A 140 -4.08 23.05 25.69
N LYS A 141 -3.19 24.05 25.77
CA LYS A 141 -2.26 24.22 26.91
C LYS A 141 -2.99 24.42 28.24
N LYS A 142 -4.11 25.16 28.23
CA LYS A 142 -4.92 25.41 29.43
C LYS A 142 -5.68 24.15 29.83
N LEU A 143 -6.21 23.41 28.87
CA LEU A 143 -6.83 22.11 29.13
C LEU A 143 -5.81 21.12 29.72
N ASP A 144 -4.60 21.04 29.16
CA ASP A 144 -3.52 20.16 29.65
C ASP A 144 -3.15 20.41 31.11
N LYS A 145 -3.19 21.67 31.56
CA LYS A 145 -2.98 22.01 32.98
C LYS A 145 -4.08 21.43 33.87
N TRP A 146 -5.35 21.51 33.45
CA TRP A 146 -6.46 20.90 34.18
C TRP A 146 -6.37 19.39 34.22
N LEU A 147 -6.06 18.76 33.07
CA LEU A 147 -5.91 17.32 32.96
C LEU A 147 -4.79 16.79 33.86
N THR A 148 -3.62 17.46 33.83
CA THR A 148 -2.49 17.15 34.71
C THR A 148 -2.87 17.33 36.18
N ARG A 149 -3.56 18.43 36.53
CA ARG A 149 -4.01 18.70 37.90
C ARG A 149 -4.92 17.58 38.45
N TYR A 150 -5.73 16.97 37.59
CA TYR A 150 -6.66 15.90 37.95
C TYR A 150 -6.13 14.48 37.71
N GLY A 151 -4.90 14.33 37.22
CA GLY A 151 -4.31 13.04 36.87
C GLY A 151 -5.06 12.31 35.75
N ILE A 152 -5.70 13.05 34.83
CA ILE A 152 -6.46 12.47 33.72
C ILE A 152 -5.57 12.36 32.49
N ASP A 153 -5.24 11.13 32.11
CA ASP A 153 -4.65 10.86 30.82
C ASP A 153 -5.72 10.80 29.72
N TRP A 154 -5.85 11.90 28.97
CA TRP A 154 -6.84 12.04 27.91
C TRP A 154 -6.43 11.39 26.59
N GLU A 155 -5.16 11.03 26.43
CA GLU A 155 -4.73 10.35 25.22
C GLU A 155 -5.21 8.90 25.26
N ARG A 156 -6.43 8.65 24.77
CA ARG A 156 -6.70 7.36 24.15
C ARG A 156 -5.86 7.35 22.88
N LYS A 157 -4.61 6.89 22.97
CA LYS A 157 -3.87 6.47 21.77
C LYS A 157 -4.58 5.25 21.23
N ILE A 158 -5.68 5.46 20.50
CA ILE A 158 -6.11 4.47 19.54
C ILE A 158 -4.92 4.36 18.60
N MET A 159 -4.20 3.25 18.68
CA MET A 159 -3.01 3.09 17.87
C MET A 159 -3.50 3.09 16.43
N ARG A 160 -2.75 3.73 15.52
CA ARG A 160 -3.07 3.68 14.09
C ARG A 160 -3.37 2.26 13.63
N ASN A 161 -2.62 1.29 14.15
CA ASN A 161 -2.80 -0.13 13.86
C ASN A 161 -4.18 -0.67 14.26
N ASP A 162 -4.79 -0.15 15.33
CA ASP A 162 -6.13 -0.56 15.76
C ASP A 162 -7.19 0.00 14.81
N ILE A 163 -7.07 1.27 14.40
CA ILE A 163 -7.94 1.88 13.39
C ILE A 163 -7.83 1.12 12.06
N VAL A 164 -6.62 0.80 11.63
CA VAL A 164 -6.40 0.07 10.38
C VAL A 164 -7.06 -1.30 10.43
N LYS A 165 -6.91 -2.04 11.54
CA LYS A 165 -7.59 -3.33 11.74
C LYS A 165 -9.11 -3.22 11.66
N GLU A 166 -9.69 -2.21 12.32
CA GLU A 166 -11.15 -1.99 12.27
C GLU A 166 -11.64 -1.70 10.84
N ILE A 167 -10.89 -0.91 10.07
CA ILE A 167 -11.23 -0.61 8.68
C ILE A 167 -11.04 -1.87 7.81
N GLU A 168 -9.96 -2.62 7.98
CA GLU A 168 -9.73 -3.88 7.26
C GLU A 168 -10.87 -4.88 7.54
N ASP A 169 -11.28 -5.04 8.80
CA ASP A 169 -12.39 -5.91 9.20
C ASP A 169 -13.73 -5.46 8.57
N LEU A 170 -13.98 -4.14 8.54
CA LEU A 170 -15.16 -3.58 7.86
C LEU A 170 -15.12 -3.89 6.35
N LEU A 171 -13.97 -3.70 5.71
CA LEU A 171 -13.82 -3.97 4.28
C LEU A 171 -13.97 -5.46 3.96
N ARG A 172 -13.46 -6.35 4.81
CA ARG A 172 -13.70 -7.80 4.68
C ARG A 172 -15.18 -8.12 4.73
N ARG A 173 -15.95 -7.48 5.61
CA ARG A 173 -17.43 -7.62 5.65
C ARG A 173 -18.12 -7.07 4.40
N LEU A 174 -17.52 -6.06 3.75
CA LEU A 174 -17.98 -5.51 2.47
C LEU A 174 -17.46 -6.29 1.24
N GLY A 175 -16.87 -7.48 1.46
CA GLY A 175 -16.41 -8.37 0.39
C GLY A 175 -15.07 -7.96 -0.22
N TRP A 176 -14.24 -7.21 0.50
CA TRP A 176 -12.84 -6.99 0.12
C TRP A 176 -11.98 -8.20 0.50
N SER A 177 -11.00 -8.51 -0.36
CA SER A 177 -9.98 -9.52 -0.13
C SER A 177 -8.70 -9.14 -0.86
N GLU A 178 -7.60 -9.79 -0.50
CA GLU A 178 -6.30 -9.65 -1.15
C GLU A 178 -6.38 -10.05 -2.64
N VAL A 179 -7.20 -11.04 -2.97
CA VAL A 179 -7.47 -11.45 -4.35
C VAL A 179 -8.20 -10.32 -5.11
N ARG A 180 -9.23 -9.72 -4.51
CA ARG A 180 -9.96 -8.60 -5.12
C ARG A 180 -9.06 -7.39 -5.34
N MET A 181 -8.19 -7.07 -4.37
CA MET A 181 -7.15 -6.03 -4.52
C MET A 181 -6.23 -6.31 -5.72
N CYS A 182 -5.78 -7.57 -5.86
CA CYS A 182 -4.97 -7.98 -7.00
C CYS A 182 -5.71 -7.84 -8.34
N GLU A 183 -6.98 -8.25 -8.41
CA GLU A 183 -7.79 -8.13 -9.64
C GLU A 183 -8.04 -6.67 -10.03
N GLU A 184 -8.32 -5.80 -9.06
CA GLU A 184 -8.46 -4.35 -9.31
C GLU A 184 -7.12 -3.71 -9.74
N LEU A 185 -6.00 -4.15 -9.18
CA LEU A 185 -4.67 -3.74 -9.67
C LEU A 185 -4.49 -4.12 -11.15
N TRP A 186 -4.82 -5.35 -11.53
CA TRP A 186 -4.70 -5.80 -12.92
C TRP A 186 -5.61 -5.02 -13.85
N ARG A 187 -6.86 -4.80 -13.44
CA ARG A 187 -7.83 -3.97 -14.17
C ARG A 187 -7.30 -2.56 -14.38
N PHE A 188 -6.72 -1.94 -13.34
CA PHE A 188 -6.16 -0.59 -13.41
C PHE A 188 -5.05 -0.48 -14.47
N VAL A 189 -4.18 -1.50 -14.58
CA VAL A 189 -3.10 -1.52 -15.58
C VAL A 189 -3.50 -2.11 -16.93
N GLY A 190 -4.78 -2.38 -17.16
CA GLY A 190 -5.30 -2.90 -18.43
C GLY A 190 -5.00 -4.38 -18.70
N VAL A 191 -4.86 -5.19 -17.65
CA VAL A 191 -4.68 -6.64 -17.73
C VAL A 191 -6.01 -7.32 -17.36
N ASP A 192 -6.59 -8.08 -18.29
CA ASP A 192 -7.81 -8.86 -18.04
C ASP A 192 -7.47 -10.20 -17.41
N VAL A 193 -7.75 -10.35 -16.12
CA VAL A 193 -7.45 -11.58 -15.36
C VAL A 193 -8.19 -12.81 -15.91
N ASN A 194 -9.36 -12.64 -16.52
CA ASN A 194 -10.14 -13.77 -17.03
C ASN A 194 -9.53 -14.34 -18.30
N GLU A 195 -8.90 -13.52 -19.14
CA GLU A 195 -8.18 -14.01 -20.32
C GLU A 195 -7.04 -14.94 -19.92
N PHE A 196 -6.32 -14.65 -18.84
CA PHE A 196 -5.27 -15.53 -18.34
C PHE A 196 -5.81 -16.84 -17.75
N ARG A 197 -6.92 -16.76 -16.99
CA ARG A 197 -7.55 -17.93 -16.36
C ARG A 197 -8.08 -18.93 -17.38
N LYS A 198 -8.53 -18.48 -18.57
CA LYS A 198 -8.90 -19.38 -19.68
C LYS A 198 -7.78 -20.33 -20.09
N TYR A 199 -6.53 -19.93 -19.86
CA TYR A 199 -5.34 -20.73 -20.14
C TYR A 199 -4.74 -21.38 -18.89
N GLY A 200 -5.47 -21.40 -17.77
CA GLY A 200 -5.02 -22.01 -16.51
C GLY A 200 -3.90 -21.23 -15.80
N ILE A 201 -3.75 -19.94 -16.12
CA ILE A 201 -2.78 -19.05 -15.46
C ILE A 201 -3.54 -18.19 -14.46
N GLU A 202 -3.17 -18.26 -13.19
CA GLU A 202 -3.76 -17.45 -12.12
C GLU A 202 -2.95 -16.15 -11.91
N PRO A 203 -3.49 -14.96 -12.29
CA PRO A 203 -2.74 -13.70 -12.20
C PRO A 203 -2.44 -13.25 -10.78
N CYS A 204 -3.18 -13.75 -9.79
CA CYS A 204 -2.98 -13.44 -8.37
C CYS A 204 -2.11 -14.47 -7.63
N ALA A 205 -1.47 -15.41 -8.34
CA ALA A 205 -0.56 -16.42 -7.78
C ALA A 205 0.71 -15.84 -7.12
N TRP A 206 0.91 -14.53 -7.14
CA TRP A 206 1.99 -13.85 -6.43
C TRP A 206 1.71 -13.71 -4.93
N LEU A 207 0.43 -13.81 -4.52
CA LEU A 207 0.01 -13.82 -3.13
C LEU A 207 0.35 -15.14 -2.42
N GLU A 208 0.44 -16.24 -3.19
CA GLU A 208 0.76 -17.57 -2.67
C GLU A 208 2.11 -17.57 -1.96
N GLY A 209 2.15 -18.03 -0.71
CA GLY A 209 3.39 -18.16 0.06
C GLY A 209 3.89 -16.88 0.72
N LEU A 210 3.27 -15.71 0.49
CA LEU A 210 3.63 -14.45 1.16
C LEU A 210 3.62 -14.56 2.68
N GLU A 211 2.65 -15.28 3.25
CA GLU A 211 2.54 -15.45 4.71
C GLU A 211 3.79 -16.09 5.34
N SER A 212 4.52 -16.91 4.57
CA SER A 212 5.76 -17.51 5.04
C SER A 212 6.88 -16.50 5.28
N LEU A 213 6.75 -15.30 4.70
CA LEU A 213 7.67 -14.18 4.86
C LEU A 213 7.43 -13.38 6.14
N ARG A 214 6.43 -13.75 6.96
CA ARG A 214 6.33 -13.23 8.35
C ARG A 214 7.59 -13.54 9.16
N ASP A 215 8.28 -14.63 8.84
CA ASP A 215 9.59 -14.93 9.40
C ASP A 215 10.68 -14.13 8.65
N LEU A 216 11.21 -13.09 9.29
CA LEU A 216 12.28 -12.26 8.73
C LEU A 216 13.58 -13.03 8.45
N ARG A 217 13.76 -14.22 9.02
CA ARG A 217 14.92 -15.11 8.77
C ARG A 217 14.84 -15.83 7.43
N LYS A 218 13.77 -15.64 6.64
CA LYS A 218 13.70 -16.17 5.28
C LYS A 218 14.70 -15.45 4.36
N PRO A 219 15.54 -16.17 3.59
CA PRO A 219 16.53 -15.59 2.68
C PRO A 219 15.96 -14.59 1.66
N TYR A 220 14.66 -14.65 1.39
CA TYR A 220 13.95 -13.68 0.57
C TYR A 220 14.21 -12.23 1.02
N TRP A 221 14.15 -11.97 2.33
CA TRP A 221 14.38 -10.63 2.89
C TRP A 221 15.80 -10.13 2.67
N LEU A 222 16.79 -11.03 2.74
CA LEU A 222 18.17 -10.71 2.42
C LEU A 222 18.33 -10.39 0.92
N GLY A 223 17.67 -11.15 0.04
CA GLY A 223 17.63 -10.85 -1.40
C GLY A 223 16.98 -9.50 -1.69
N LEU A 224 15.87 -9.18 -1.04
CA LEU A 224 15.26 -7.87 -1.19
C LEU A 224 16.17 -6.75 -0.67
N ARG A 225 16.92 -6.99 0.43
CA ARG A 225 17.92 -6.05 0.96
C ARG A 225 19.09 -5.85 0.00
N ALA A 226 19.53 -6.88 -0.69
CA ALA A 226 20.58 -6.79 -1.70
C ALA A 226 20.15 -5.92 -2.91
N SER A 227 18.84 -5.83 -3.15
CA SER A 227 18.19 -4.97 -4.14
C SER A 227 17.51 -3.74 -3.51
N ASP A 228 16.18 -3.63 -3.55
CA ASP A 228 15.44 -2.38 -3.29
C ASP A 228 15.20 -2.03 -1.81
N LEU A 229 15.28 -3.01 -0.91
CA LEU A 229 14.99 -2.77 0.51
C LEU A 229 16.18 -2.09 1.18
N MET A 230 15.95 -0.85 1.63
CA MET A 230 16.90 -0.16 2.49
C MET A 230 16.69 -0.58 3.94
N VAL A 231 17.77 -0.96 4.61
CA VAL A 231 17.78 -1.24 6.05
C VAL A 231 18.62 -0.20 6.76
N ARG A 232 18.07 0.49 7.75
CA ARG A 232 18.76 1.53 8.53
C ARG A 232 18.72 1.19 10.02
N ASN A 233 19.88 1.24 10.66
CA ASN A 233 19.98 1.11 12.11
C ASN A 233 19.80 2.47 12.77
N PHE A 234 18.94 2.52 13.78
CA PHE A 234 18.81 3.59 14.74
C PHE A 234 19.14 3.04 16.13
N THR A 235 19.33 3.94 17.10
CA THR A 235 19.72 3.55 18.47
C THR A 235 18.74 2.57 19.13
N ASP A 236 17.45 2.70 18.81
CA ASP A 236 16.34 1.96 19.45
C ASP A 236 15.57 1.05 18.48
N LYS A 237 15.94 1.02 17.19
CA LYS A 237 15.17 0.29 16.17
C LYS A 237 15.95 0.05 14.88
N VAL A 238 15.45 -0.90 14.08
CA VAL A 238 15.87 -1.11 12.69
C VAL A 238 14.72 -0.72 11.76
N ARG A 239 14.97 0.17 10.80
CA ARG A 239 13.97 0.58 9.81
C ARG A 239 14.18 -0.16 8.49
N LEU A 240 13.13 -0.81 8.04
CA LEU A 240 12.96 -1.33 6.69
C LEU A 240 12.28 -0.27 5.84
N GLU A 241 12.85 0.11 4.69
CA GLU A 241 12.32 1.19 3.83
C GLU A 241 12.42 0.82 2.35
N VAL A 242 11.32 1.00 1.61
CA VAL A 242 11.26 0.83 0.15
C VAL A 242 10.59 2.06 -0.47
N SER A 243 11.00 2.42 -1.68
CA SER A 243 10.42 3.54 -2.43
C SER A 243 10.07 3.10 -3.84
N THR A 244 8.99 3.64 -4.41
CA THR A 244 8.55 3.31 -5.76
C THR A 244 7.75 4.42 -6.41
N SER A 245 7.93 4.56 -7.72
CA SER A 245 6.98 5.25 -8.60
C SER A 245 6.17 4.29 -9.49
N SER A 246 6.44 2.98 -9.43
CA SER A 246 5.69 1.97 -10.17
C SER A 246 4.33 1.72 -9.56
N THR A 247 3.32 1.70 -10.42
CA THR A 247 1.92 1.36 -10.14
C THR A 247 1.76 0.01 -9.46
N ILE A 248 2.46 -1.02 -9.97
CA ILE A 248 2.35 -2.39 -9.47
C ILE A 248 3.06 -2.50 -8.12
N SER A 249 4.26 -1.91 -8.02
CA SER A 249 5.03 -1.95 -6.77
C SER A 249 4.40 -1.11 -5.65
N ALA A 250 3.54 -0.12 -5.98
CA ALA A 250 2.77 0.64 -5.01
C ALA A 250 1.76 -0.22 -4.22
N VAL A 251 1.30 -1.33 -4.79
CA VAL A 251 0.45 -2.31 -4.10
C VAL A 251 1.29 -3.42 -3.48
N PHE A 252 2.27 -3.92 -4.24
CA PHE A 252 3.10 -5.02 -3.81
C PHE A 252 3.94 -4.70 -2.56
N PHE A 253 4.65 -3.57 -2.53
CA PHE A 253 5.54 -3.25 -1.41
C PHE A 253 4.84 -3.09 -0.05
N PRO A 254 3.72 -2.36 0.09
CA PRO A 254 3.01 -2.35 1.37
C PRO A 254 2.45 -3.74 1.73
N THR A 255 1.97 -4.53 0.75
CA THR A 255 1.51 -5.91 0.98
C THR A 255 2.64 -6.81 1.49
N LEU A 256 3.85 -6.65 0.94
CA LEU A 256 5.02 -7.40 1.37
C LEU A 256 5.48 -6.96 2.76
N LEU A 257 5.62 -5.65 3.00
CA LEU A 257 6.07 -5.14 4.31
C LEU A 257 5.09 -5.47 5.44
N SER A 258 3.78 -5.56 5.15
CA SER A 258 2.78 -5.95 6.14
C SER A 258 3.00 -7.36 6.70
N MET A 259 3.74 -8.23 5.99
CA MET A 259 4.17 -9.53 6.53
C MET A 259 5.11 -9.37 7.72
N ALA A 260 5.95 -8.32 7.73
CA ALA A 260 6.81 -7.99 8.86
C ALA A 260 6.03 -7.24 9.94
N LYS A 261 5.56 -6.02 9.62
CA LYS A 261 4.65 -5.22 10.44
C LYS A 261 3.88 -4.25 9.55
N MET A 262 2.83 -3.66 10.09
CA MET A 262 2.03 -2.67 9.36
C MET A 262 2.91 -1.50 8.85
N PRO A 263 3.00 -1.30 7.53
CA PRO A 263 3.86 -0.27 6.96
C PRO A 263 3.25 1.12 7.11
N SER A 264 4.12 2.11 7.24
CA SER A 264 3.75 3.52 7.20
C SER A 264 4.13 4.13 5.85
N PRO A 265 3.21 4.78 5.14
CA PRO A 265 3.50 5.43 3.87
C PRO A 265 3.95 6.89 4.07
N PHE A 266 4.78 7.36 3.14
CA PHE A 266 5.09 8.75 2.89
C PHE A 266 4.97 9.03 1.40
N ILE A 267 4.39 10.18 1.06
CA ILE A 267 4.35 10.69 -0.30
C ILE A 267 5.48 11.71 -0.44
N ILE A 268 6.36 11.49 -1.39
CA ILE A 268 7.53 12.34 -1.63
C ILE A 268 7.49 12.85 -3.06
N GLN A 269 7.69 14.15 -3.25
CA GLN A 269 7.97 14.69 -4.56
C GLN A 269 9.46 14.48 -4.87
N ALA A 270 9.76 13.53 -5.75
CA ALA A 270 11.14 13.24 -6.12
C ALA A 270 11.69 14.28 -7.09
N ARG A 271 13.02 14.49 -7.05
CA ARG A 271 13.71 15.26 -8.08
C ARG A 271 13.70 14.42 -9.36
N GLY A 272 13.15 14.96 -10.45
CA GLY A 272 13.06 14.24 -11.72
C GLY A 272 14.43 13.69 -12.17
N ALA A 273 14.45 12.43 -12.61
CA ALA A 273 15.62 11.86 -13.25
C ALA A 273 15.82 12.54 -14.63
N PRO A 274 17.06 12.92 -15.03
CA PRO A 274 17.32 13.57 -16.31
C PRO A 274 16.85 12.78 -17.54
N THR A 275 16.63 11.46 -17.39
CA THR A 275 16.36 10.52 -18.47
C THR A 275 14.87 10.31 -18.78
N THR A 276 13.95 10.78 -17.94
CA THR A 276 12.50 10.67 -18.18
C THR A 276 11.96 11.94 -18.85
N LYS A 277 11.98 11.98 -20.19
CA LYS A 277 11.49 13.11 -21.01
C LYS A 277 10.05 13.58 -20.69
N TYR A 278 9.23 12.74 -20.08
CA TYR A 278 7.79 12.97 -19.89
C TYR A 278 7.36 13.16 -18.43
N VAL A 279 8.28 13.12 -17.45
CA VAL A 279 7.95 13.28 -16.04
C VAL A 279 8.96 14.20 -15.38
N HIS A 280 8.58 15.47 -15.18
CA HIS A 280 9.47 16.48 -14.64
C HIS A 280 9.61 16.47 -13.11
N LYS A 281 8.74 15.76 -12.37
CA LYS A 281 8.78 15.57 -10.91
C LYS A 281 7.93 14.35 -10.52
N PRO A 282 8.46 13.11 -10.51
CA PRO A 282 7.66 11.95 -10.15
C PRO A 282 7.19 12.04 -8.69
N ILE A 283 5.95 11.62 -8.45
CA ILE A 283 5.46 11.37 -7.10
C ILE A 283 5.92 9.95 -6.74
N GLU A 284 6.78 9.85 -5.74
CA GLU A 284 7.24 8.58 -5.20
C GLU A 284 6.46 8.26 -3.92
N LEU A 285 6.10 7.00 -3.79
CA LEU A 285 5.59 6.43 -2.57
C LEU A 285 6.72 5.73 -1.85
N ARG A 286 6.89 6.07 -0.57
CA ARG A 286 7.84 5.42 0.31
C ARG A 286 7.07 4.70 1.41
N TYR A 287 7.45 3.47 1.69
CA TYR A 287 6.90 2.68 2.76
C TYR A 287 8.01 2.29 3.72
N TYR A 288 7.71 2.33 5.01
CA TYR A 288 8.66 1.87 6.01
C TYR A 288 8.00 1.11 7.16
N VAL A 289 8.79 0.24 7.78
CA VAL A 289 8.46 -0.50 9.00
C VAL A 289 9.59 -0.30 10.00
N ASP A 290 9.24 0.01 11.24
CA ASP A 290 10.17 0.08 12.36
C ASP A 290 10.12 -1.24 13.16
N LEU A 291 11.24 -1.96 13.17
CA LEU A 291 11.47 -3.19 13.91
C LEU A 291 12.25 -2.90 15.20
N GLY A 292 12.12 -3.76 16.21
CA GLY A 292 13.05 -3.80 17.34
C GLY A 292 14.49 -4.08 16.89
N THR A 293 15.46 -3.74 17.74
CA THR A 293 16.89 -3.86 17.42
C THR A 293 17.37 -5.28 17.16
N ASP A 294 16.65 -6.28 17.66
CA ASP A 294 16.95 -7.72 17.59
C ASP A 294 16.06 -8.48 16.58
N GLU A 295 15.09 -7.81 15.96
CA GLU A 295 14.14 -8.45 15.04
C GLU A 295 14.70 -8.67 13.63
N TRP A 296 15.67 -7.85 13.19
CA TRP A 296 16.29 -7.98 11.87
C TRP A 296 17.49 -8.95 11.92
N PRO A 297 17.42 -10.14 11.28
CA PRO A 297 18.42 -11.19 11.49
C PRO A 297 19.60 -11.12 10.52
N TRP A 298 19.59 -10.17 9.58
CA TRP A 298 20.55 -10.10 8.48
C TRP A 298 21.54 -8.95 8.67
N PRO A 299 22.72 -9.00 8.02
CA PRO A 299 23.61 -7.86 7.99
C PRO A 299 22.93 -6.63 7.36
N THR A 300 23.15 -5.46 7.96
CA THR A 300 22.67 -4.19 7.41
C THR A 300 23.62 -3.62 6.36
N GLU A 301 24.89 -3.99 6.43
CA GLU A 301 25.91 -3.75 5.40
C GLU A 301 26.39 -5.11 4.91
N LEU A 302 26.57 -5.24 3.59
CA LEU A 302 26.95 -6.49 2.95
C LEU A 302 28.18 -6.23 2.09
N SER A 303 29.34 -6.69 2.56
CA SER A 303 30.51 -6.84 1.69
C SER A 303 30.32 -8.06 0.76
N ALA A 304 31.08 -8.09 -0.33
CA ALA A 304 31.08 -9.25 -1.25
C ALA A 304 31.44 -10.55 -0.52
N TYR A 305 32.43 -10.49 0.38
CA TYR A 305 32.89 -11.63 1.17
C TYR A 305 31.82 -12.14 2.15
N GLU A 306 31.15 -11.24 2.87
CA GLU A 306 30.06 -11.63 3.77
C GLU A 306 28.89 -12.23 3.02
N LEU A 307 28.52 -11.64 1.89
CA LEU A 307 27.47 -12.18 1.04
C LEU A 307 27.83 -13.59 0.55
N GLU A 308 29.04 -13.78 0.01
CA GLU A 308 29.49 -15.10 -0.45
C GLU A 308 29.46 -16.13 0.68
N LYS A 309 29.94 -15.77 1.87
CA LYS A 309 29.90 -16.63 3.06
C LYS A 309 28.46 -17.03 3.41
N ILE A 310 27.52 -16.08 3.44
CA ILE A 310 26.11 -16.35 3.73
C ILE A 310 25.51 -17.27 2.66
N LEU A 311 25.67 -16.95 1.38
CA LEU A 311 25.12 -17.74 0.28
C LEU A 311 25.71 -19.15 0.22
N SER A 312 26.96 -19.33 0.65
CA SER A 312 27.59 -20.65 0.73
C SER A 312 26.92 -21.57 1.77
N SER A 313 26.30 -20.99 2.80
CA SER A 313 25.60 -21.74 3.85
C SER A 313 24.17 -22.15 3.47
N PHE A 314 23.58 -21.48 2.48
CA PHE A 314 22.22 -21.76 2.03
C PHE A 314 22.13 -23.11 1.32
N ASN A 315 21.04 -23.84 1.56
CA ASN A 315 20.63 -24.92 0.66
C ASN A 315 20.04 -24.36 -0.65
N ASP A 316 19.75 -25.23 -1.62
CA ASP A 316 19.32 -24.79 -2.96
C ASP A 316 17.97 -24.06 -2.94
N LYS A 317 17.06 -24.44 -2.03
CA LYS A 317 15.76 -23.77 -1.84
C LYS A 317 15.94 -22.37 -1.27
N GLU A 318 16.81 -22.23 -0.27
CA GLU A 318 17.17 -20.96 0.35
C GLU A 318 17.86 -20.01 -0.64
N LEU A 319 18.77 -20.53 -1.47
CA LEU A 319 19.40 -19.75 -2.53
C LEU A 319 18.38 -19.32 -3.60
N ALA A 320 17.46 -20.19 -4.01
CA ALA A 320 16.39 -19.81 -4.95
C ALA A 320 15.47 -18.72 -4.36
N MET A 321 15.17 -18.81 -3.06
CA MET A 321 14.38 -17.81 -2.35
C MET A 321 15.11 -16.46 -2.24
N PHE A 322 16.41 -16.47 -1.96
CA PHE A 322 17.25 -15.26 -2.02
C PHE A 322 17.21 -14.62 -3.41
N VAL A 323 17.42 -15.40 -4.47
CA VAL A 323 17.43 -14.89 -5.86
C VAL A 323 16.07 -14.32 -6.26
N ALA A 324 14.97 -14.91 -5.76
CA ALA A 324 13.63 -14.38 -5.99
C ALA A 324 13.44 -13.00 -5.32
N GLY A 325 13.89 -12.82 -4.08
CA GLY A 325 13.86 -11.52 -3.40
C GLY A 325 14.68 -10.45 -4.13
N GLU A 326 15.86 -10.81 -4.64
CA GLU A 326 16.69 -9.93 -5.46
C GLU A 326 15.97 -9.52 -6.76
N ILE A 327 15.30 -10.48 -7.41
CA ILE A 327 14.54 -10.22 -8.63
C ILE A 327 13.30 -9.37 -8.36
N ASP A 328 12.66 -9.52 -7.21
CA ASP A 328 11.49 -8.75 -6.80
C ASP A 328 11.79 -7.29 -6.41
N GLY A 329 13.04 -6.96 -6.10
CA GLY A 329 13.50 -5.57 -6.05
C GLY A 329 13.92 -5.08 -7.43
N ASP A 330 15.15 -5.42 -7.83
CA ASP A 330 15.86 -4.82 -8.98
C ASP A 330 15.89 -5.74 -10.23
N GLY A 331 15.08 -6.79 -10.26
CA GLY A 331 15.04 -7.75 -11.38
C GLY A 331 14.12 -7.37 -12.53
N ALA A 332 14.38 -7.92 -13.71
CA ALA A 332 13.49 -7.86 -14.86
C ALA A 332 13.40 -9.21 -15.58
N ILE A 333 12.18 -9.58 -15.98
CA ILE A 333 11.90 -10.78 -16.77
C ILE A 333 11.32 -10.33 -18.09
N ARG A 334 11.93 -10.75 -19.20
CA ARG A 334 11.60 -10.31 -20.55
C ARG A 334 11.51 -11.49 -21.51
N TYR A 335 10.59 -11.37 -22.45
CA TYR A 335 10.52 -12.15 -23.66
C TYR A 335 10.66 -11.19 -24.84
N GLU A 336 11.55 -11.51 -25.78
CA GLU A 336 11.75 -10.74 -27.00
C GLU A 336 11.73 -11.68 -28.21
N LYS A 337 10.99 -11.29 -29.26
CA LYS A 337 11.01 -11.96 -30.56
C LYS A 337 12.17 -11.42 -31.38
N ILE A 338 13.06 -12.30 -31.85
CA ILE A 338 14.20 -11.92 -32.70
C ILE A 338 13.90 -12.34 -34.14
N GLN A 339 14.56 -11.68 -35.09
CA GLN A 339 14.62 -12.11 -36.49
C GLN A 339 14.92 -13.63 -36.57
N ASN A 340 14.23 -14.31 -37.50
CA ASN A 340 14.23 -15.77 -37.69
C ASN A 340 13.42 -16.58 -36.65
N ASN A 341 12.35 -16.01 -36.08
CA ASN A 341 11.43 -16.67 -35.13
C ASN A 341 12.08 -17.22 -33.85
N LYS A 342 13.33 -16.83 -33.55
CA LYS A 342 14.00 -17.22 -32.32
C LYS A 342 13.46 -16.39 -31.16
N GLU A 343 13.08 -17.09 -30.11
CA GLU A 343 12.55 -16.52 -28.88
C GLU A 343 13.68 -16.31 -27.89
N LYS A 344 13.69 -15.15 -27.22
CA LYS A 344 14.72 -14.84 -26.23
C LYS A 344 14.08 -14.48 -24.90
N VAL A 345 13.89 -15.50 -24.08
CA VAL A 345 13.65 -15.33 -22.64
C VAL A 345 14.91 -14.78 -22.00
N THR A 346 14.77 -13.71 -21.22
CA THR A 346 15.86 -13.06 -20.51
C THR A 346 15.46 -12.74 -19.07
N VAL A 347 16.32 -13.09 -18.12
CA VAL A 347 16.25 -12.61 -16.73
C VAL A 347 17.43 -11.67 -16.52
N LEU A 348 17.16 -10.49 -15.97
CA LEU A 348 18.15 -9.47 -15.64
C LEU A 348 18.07 -9.14 -14.16
N ILE A 349 19.21 -8.92 -13.53
CA ILE A 349 19.34 -8.27 -12.22
C ILE A 349 20.28 -7.08 -12.44
N THR A 350 19.80 -5.87 -12.18
CA THR A 350 20.55 -4.64 -12.46
C THR A 350 21.12 -4.03 -11.19
N ALA A 351 22.32 -3.47 -11.28
CA ALA A 351 22.91 -2.67 -10.22
C ALA A 351 23.64 -1.47 -10.82
N CYS A 352 23.62 -0.34 -10.12
CA CYS A 352 24.41 0.83 -10.48
C CYS A 352 25.91 0.49 -10.58
N LYS A 353 26.63 1.05 -11.57
CA LYS A 353 28.08 0.79 -11.72
C LYS A 353 28.91 1.34 -10.56
N ALA A 354 28.57 2.54 -10.11
CA ALA A 354 29.31 3.28 -9.09
C ALA A 354 28.68 3.14 -7.70
N CYS A 355 28.27 1.92 -7.32
CA CYS A 355 27.68 1.68 -6.01
C CYS A 355 28.07 0.31 -5.43
N PRO A 356 28.03 0.14 -4.08
CA PRO A 356 28.40 -1.12 -3.44
C PRO A 356 27.60 -2.33 -3.94
N LYS A 357 26.33 -2.13 -4.32
CA LYS A 357 25.47 -3.20 -4.87
C LYS A 357 26.04 -3.86 -6.13
N ARG A 358 26.94 -3.18 -6.86
CA ARG A 358 27.57 -3.78 -8.05
C ARG A 358 28.27 -5.09 -7.74
N LEU A 359 28.92 -5.19 -6.58
CA LEU A 359 29.68 -6.36 -6.17
C LEU A 359 28.80 -7.60 -6.00
N ILE A 360 27.51 -7.40 -5.69
CA ILE A 360 26.51 -8.46 -5.54
C ILE A 360 26.34 -9.24 -6.85
N LEU A 361 26.44 -8.57 -8.01
CA LEU A 361 26.25 -9.22 -9.31
C LEU A 361 27.30 -10.30 -9.59
N ASP A 362 28.57 -10.08 -9.22
CA ASP A 362 29.64 -11.05 -9.45
C ASP A 362 29.48 -12.27 -8.52
N VAL A 363 29.24 -12.02 -7.24
CA VAL A 363 28.97 -13.09 -6.25
C VAL A 363 27.76 -13.93 -6.68
N LEU A 364 26.69 -13.29 -7.15
CA LEU A 364 25.51 -14.00 -7.62
C LEU A 364 25.75 -14.81 -8.88
N ARG A 365 26.45 -14.24 -9.87
CA ARG A 365 26.81 -14.95 -11.10
C ARG A 365 27.53 -16.26 -10.77
N ASP A 366 28.54 -16.18 -9.91
CA ASP A 366 29.43 -17.30 -9.62
C ASP A 366 28.73 -18.33 -8.73
N THR A 367 27.95 -17.88 -7.75
CA THR A 367 27.16 -18.77 -6.89
C THR A 367 26.10 -19.54 -7.68
N ILE A 368 25.33 -18.86 -8.54
CA ILE A 368 24.29 -19.49 -9.37
C ILE A 368 24.92 -20.46 -10.38
N ALA A 369 26.05 -20.10 -10.98
CA ALA A 369 26.77 -20.99 -11.89
C ALA A 369 27.25 -22.25 -11.17
N LYS A 370 27.85 -22.12 -9.98
CA LYS A 370 28.38 -23.23 -9.19
C LYS A 370 27.27 -24.15 -8.65
N ARG A 371 26.19 -23.57 -8.13
CA ARG A 371 25.14 -24.32 -7.41
C ARG A 371 24.07 -24.88 -8.33
N PHE A 372 23.67 -24.12 -9.35
CA PHE A 372 22.57 -24.52 -10.25
C PHE A 372 23.05 -24.92 -11.64
N GLY A 373 24.33 -24.74 -11.97
CA GLY A 373 24.84 -24.97 -13.33
C GLY A 373 24.21 -24.03 -14.35
N ILE A 374 23.83 -22.81 -13.93
CA ILE A 374 23.19 -21.79 -14.76
C ILE A 374 24.15 -20.62 -14.94
N ILE A 375 24.72 -20.51 -16.13
CA ILE A 375 25.77 -19.51 -16.41
C ILE A 375 25.14 -18.20 -16.89
N GLY A 376 25.26 -17.15 -16.08
CA GLY A 376 24.91 -15.77 -16.45
C GLY A 376 26.10 -14.98 -16.98
N THR A 377 25.82 -13.86 -17.66
CA THR A 377 26.83 -12.93 -18.17
C THR A 377 26.59 -11.54 -17.61
N ILE A 378 27.64 -10.83 -17.20
CA ILE A 378 27.54 -9.41 -16.85
C ILE A 378 27.60 -8.58 -18.14
N ASN A 379 26.59 -7.75 -18.38
CA ASN A 379 26.60 -6.76 -19.44
C ASN A 379 26.76 -5.36 -18.84
N HIS A 380 27.49 -4.49 -19.54
CA HIS A 380 27.67 -3.10 -19.16
C HIS A 380 26.64 -2.21 -19.89
N LEU A 381 25.76 -1.53 -19.15
CA LEU A 381 24.62 -0.76 -19.67
C LEU A 381 24.69 0.72 -19.24
N GLY A 382 25.41 1.56 -19.97
CA GLY A 382 25.46 3.00 -19.66
C GLY A 382 25.99 3.25 -18.25
N THR A 383 25.14 3.69 -17.32
CA THR A 383 25.43 3.93 -15.89
C THR A 383 25.28 2.71 -14.99
N ASP A 384 24.72 1.61 -15.50
CA ASP A 384 24.38 0.40 -14.74
C ASP A 384 25.05 -0.83 -15.33
N ASP A 385 25.20 -1.88 -14.53
CA ASP A 385 25.57 -3.21 -14.97
C ASP A 385 24.40 -4.18 -14.74
N ALA A 386 24.34 -5.23 -15.55
CA ALA A 386 23.28 -6.24 -15.45
C ALA A 386 23.84 -7.65 -15.49
N LEU A 387 23.49 -8.48 -14.50
CA LEU A 387 23.63 -9.93 -14.60
C LEU A 387 22.48 -10.46 -15.45
N VAL A 388 22.83 -11.12 -16.56
CA VAL A 388 21.87 -11.53 -17.58
C VAL A 388 21.93 -13.03 -17.84
N PHE A 389 20.78 -13.68 -17.73
CA PHE A 389 20.55 -15.07 -18.14
C PHE A 389 19.68 -15.08 -19.39
N ARG A 390 19.98 -15.93 -20.37
CA ARG A 390 19.31 -15.96 -21.69
C ARG A 390 18.87 -17.35 -22.09
N GLY A 391 17.77 -17.43 -22.83
CA GLY A 391 17.24 -18.65 -23.43
C GLY A 391 16.96 -19.72 -22.38
N GLU A 392 17.39 -20.96 -22.65
CA GLU A 392 17.18 -22.09 -21.76
C GLU A 392 17.72 -21.85 -20.34
N LYS A 393 18.84 -21.14 -20.19
CA LYS A 393 19.40 -20.79 -18.87
C LYS A 393 18.45 -19.92 -18.07
N ALA A 394 17.78 -18.97 -18.73
CA ALA A 394 16.76 -18.15 -18.10
C ALA A 394 15.55 -19.00 -17.70
N VAL A 395 15.05 -19.87 -18.59
CA VAL A 395 13.92 -20.76 -18.30
C VAL A 395 14.21 -21.69 -17.11
N ARG A 396 15.41 -22.29 -17.06
CA ARG A 396 15.86 -23.11 -15.93
C ARG A 396 15.87 -22.30 -14.62
N LEU A 397 16.36 -21.06 -14.66
CA LEU A 397 16.35 -20.18 -13.49
C LEU A 397 14.91 -19.86 -13.05
N LEU A 398 14.03 -19.51 -14.01
CA LEU A 398 12.63 -19.21 -13.73
C LEU A 398 11.92 -20.38 -13.05
N ARG A 399 12.14 -21.63 -13.50
CA ARG A 399 11.56 -22.83 -12.85
C ARG A 399 11.98 -22.96 -11.39
N LEU A 400 13.23 -22.63 -11.05
CA LEU A 400 13.75 -22.73 -9.68
C LEU A 400 13.15 -21.67 -8.76
N ILE A 401 13.10 -20.41 -9.22
CA ILE A 401 12.70 -19.28 -8.39
C ILE A 401 11.19 -19.07 -8.36
N ARG A 402 10.46 -19.60 -9.36
CA ARG A 402 9.01 -19.42 -9.57
C ARG A 402 8.22 -19.40 -8.24
N PRO A 403 8.36 -20.38 -7.32
CA PRO A 403 7.54 -20.45 -6.10
C PRO A 403 7.80 -19.33 -5.08
N PHE A 404 8.86 -18.55 -5.25
CA PHE A 404 9.32 -17.54 -4.29
C PHE A 404 9.26 -16.11 -4.86
N VAL A 405 8.81 -15.95 -6.11
CA VAL A 405 8.66 -14.63 -6.74
C VAL A 405 7.26 -14.10 -6.43
N HIS A 406 7.21 -12.99 -5.73
CA HIS A 406 5.98 -12.36 -5.24
C HIS A 406 5.70 -11.00 -5.90
N HIS A 407 6.60 -10.43 -6.70
CA HIS A 407 6.25 -9.22 -7.45
C HIS A 407 5.21 -9.55 -8.53
N PRO A 408 4.03 -8.90 -8.56
CA PRO A 408 2.88 -9.32 -9.37
C PRO A 408 3.22 -9.51 -10.86
N LEU A 409 3.85 -8.50 -11.46
CA LEU A 409 4.22 -8.54 -12.89
C LEU A 409 5.28 -9.60 -13.21
N ARG A 410 6.22 -9.82 -12.27
CA ARG A 410 7.33 -10.75 -12.49
C ARG A 410 6.80 -12.17 -12.40
N ARG A 411 6.02 -12.48 -11.36
CA ARG A 411 5.30 -13.74 -11.20
C ARG A 411 4.43 -14.06 -12.42
N LEU A 412 3.61 -13.11 -12.87
CA LEU A 412 2.74 -13.29 -14.05
C LEU A 412 3.55 -13.62 -15.32
N ARG A 413 4.64 -12.91 -15.56
CA ARG A 413 5.54 -13.19 -16.70
C ARG A 413 6.21 -14.55 -16.58
N ILE A 414 6.58 -15.00 -15.38
CA ILE A 414 7.10 -16.35 -15.16
C ILE A 414 6.06 -17.40 -15.56
N GLU A 415 4.84 -17.28 -15.05
CA GLU A 415 3.78 -18.26 -15.35
C GLU A 415 3.48 -18.31 -16.85
N LEU A 416 3.41 -17.17 -17.53
CA LEU A 416 3.25 -17.11 -19.00
C LEU A 416 4.39 -17.80 -19.74
N ILE A 417 5.64 -17.44 -19.42
CA ILE A 417 6.83 -17.95 -20.13
C ILE A 417 6.95 -19.47 -19.93
N LEU A 418 6.70 -19.95 -18.71
CA LEU A 418 6.73 -21.38 -18.43
C LEU A 418 5.56 -22.10 -19.07
N ALA A 419 4.36 -21.52 -19.13
CA ALA A 419 3.23 -22.11 -19.84
C ALA A 419 3.51 -22.29 -21.34
N LEU A 420 4.15 -21.32 -21.99
CA LEU A 420 4.61 -21.44 -23.37
C LEU A 420 5.65 -22.57 -23.51
N HIS A 421 6.68 -22.57 -22.66
CA HIS A 421 7.76 -23.56 -22.72
C HIS A 421 7.31 -24.99 -22.39
N ASP A 422 6.30 -25.14 -21.55
CA ASP A 422 5.71 -26.43 -21.19
C ASP A 422 4.64 -26.87 -22.21
N GLY A 423 4.38 -26.10 -23.27
CA GLY A 423 3.42 -26.41 -24.33
C GLY A 423 1.95 -26.32 -23.90
N LYS A 424 1.66 -25.61 -22.80
CA LYS A 424 0.29 -25.45 -22.27
C LYS A 424 -0.54 -24.41 -23.02
N ILE A 425 0.13 -23.46 -23.66
CA ILE A 425 -0.51 -22.41 -24.48
C ILE A 425 0.19 -22.33 -25.83
N SER A 426 -0.55 -21.91 -26.85
CA SER A 426 0.04 -21.64 -28.16
C SER A 426 0.88 -20.36 -28.11
N ARG A 427 1.74 -20.20 -29.13
CA ARG A 427 2.54 -18.99 -29.29
C ARG A 427 1.66 -17.75 -29.49
N GLU A 428 0.57 -17.89 -30.25
CA GLU A 428 -0.37 -16.80 -30.53
C GLU A 428 -1.03 -16.33 -29.23
N ALA A 429 -1.56 -17.27 -28.43
CA ALA A 429 -2.14 -16.97 -27.12
C ALA A 429 -1.12 -16.31 -26.18
N PHE A 430 0.13 -16.82 -26.17
CA PHE A 430 1.21 -16.20 -25.39
C PHE A 430 1.49 -14.76 -25.86
N GLU A 431 1.63 -14.51 -27.16
CA GLU A 431 1.95 -13.18 -27.70
C GLU A 431 0.84 -12.16 -27.36
N GLU A 432 -0.43 -12.57 -27.42
CA GLU A 432 -1.57 -11.73 -27.02
C GLU A 432 -1.54 -11.38 -25.52
N LEU A 433 -1.38 -12.38 -24.64
CA LEU A 433 -1.35 -12.18 -23.20
C LEU A 433 -0.11 -11.38 -22.78
N TYR A 434 1.07 -11.74 -23.29
CA TYR A 434 2.34 -11.13 -22.91
C TYR A 434 2.37 -9.64 -23.26
N LYS A 435 1.78 -9.23 -24.39
CA LYS A 435 1.66 -7.83 -24.82
C LYS A 435 1.01 -6.94 -23.75
N THR A 436 -0.01 -7.44 -23.04
CA THR A 436 -0.67 -6.69 -21.96
C THR A 436 0.25 -6.42 -20.76
N THR A 437 1.29 -7.24 -20.60
CA THR A 437 2.30 -7.11 -19.55
C THR A 437 3.44 -6.17 -19.93
N GLU A 438 3.58 -5.79 -21.20
CA GLU A 438 4.66 -4.94 -21.67
C GLU A 438 4.51 -3.48 -21.23
N TYR A 439 5.63 -2.76 -21.24
CA TYR A 439 5.65 -1.33 -21.00
C TYR A 439 5.58 -0.57 -22.32
N GLU A 440 4.81 0.51 -22.36
CA GLU A 440 4.78 1.44 -23.49
C GLU A 440 6.11 2.20 -23.57
N ARG A 441 6.76 2.18 -24.74
CA ARG A 441 8.04 2.85 -24.96
C ARG A 441 7.82 4.21 -25.61
N GLY A 442 8.36 5.26 -25.00
CA GLY A 442 8.31 6.62 -25.57
C GLY A 442 6.98 7.37 -25.39
N ALA A 443 6.05 6.80 -24.61
CA ALA A 443 4.78 7.39 -24.23
C ALA A 443 4.55 7.26 -22.71
N PRO A 444 3.60 8.02 -22.12
CA PRO A 444 3.10 7.75 -20.77
C PRO A 444 2.60 6.30 -20.68
N ASP A 445 2.91 5.62 -19.59
CA ASP A 445 2.54 4.22 -19.38
C ASP A 445 1.90 4.08 -18.01
N ILE A 446 0.67 3.58 -17.95
CA ILE A 446 -0.10 3.43 -16.71
C ILE A 446 0.60 2.56 -15.65
N LYS A 447 1.57 1.73 -16.04
CA LYS A 447 2.38 0.88 -15.14
C LYS A 447 3.58 1.64 -14.52
N ARG A 448 3.85 2.88 -14.96
CA ARG A 448 5.00 3.71 -14.56
C ARG A 448 4.57 5.09 -14.09
N ASN A 449 5.09 5.54 -12.95
CA ASN A 449 4.85 6.87 -12.40
C ASN A 449 3.38 7.17 -12.05
N HIS A 450 2.56 6.13 -11.88
CA HIS A 450 1.17 6.21 -11.45
C HIS A 450 0.95 5.55 -10.07
N ALA A 451 2.02 5.44 -9.26
CA ALA A 451 1.98 4.80 -7.95
C ALA A 451 0.89 5.37 -7.03
N LEU A 452 0.75 6.71 -6.97
CA LEU A 452 -0.25 7.36 -6.12
C LEU A 452 -1.69 7.07 -6.58
N GLU A 453 -1.96 7.13 -7.89
CA GLU A 453 -3.31 6.81 -8.39
C GLU A 453 -3.63 5.33 -8.19
N ALA A 454 -2.64 4.44 -8.39
CA ALA A 454 -2.78 3.03 -8.10
C ALA A 454 -3.17 2.81 -6.65
N LEU A 455 -2.43 3.40 -5.70
CA LEU A 455 -2.69 3.24 -4.28
C LEU A 455 -4.10 3.74 -3.92
N ALA A 456 -4.54 4.87 -4.47
CA ALA A 456 -5.86 5.43 -4.21
C ALA A 456 -7.03 4.59 -4.77
N GLN A 457 -6.81 3.85 -5.86
CA GLN A 457 -7.87 3.09 -6.54
C GLN A 457 -7.88 1.59 -6.22
N THR A 458 -6.73 1.01 -5.92
CA THR A 458 -6.54 -0.46 -5.87
C THR A 458 -6.36 -0.99 -4.46
N ALA A 459 -5.81 -0.19 -3.54
CA ALA A 459 -5.65 -0.60 -2.16
C ALA A 459 -6.90 -0.24 -1.33
N PRO A 460 -7.23 -1.02 -0.31
CA PRO A 460 -8.18 -0.56 0.69
C PRO A 460 -7.65 0.77 1.27
N GLN A 461 -8.50 1.80 1.34
CA GLN A 461 -8.19 3.15 1.86
C GLN A 461 -7.63 3.16 3.30
N THR A 462 -7.49 1.99 3.93
CA THR A 462 -6.89 1.70 5.23
C THR A 462 -5.50 2.28 5.50
N HIS A 463 -4.65 2.47 4.49
CA HIS A 463 -3.25 2.85 4.73
C HIS A 463 -2.91 4.31 4.40
N THR A 464 -3.72 4.99 3.60
CA THR A 464 -3.67 6.45 3.36
C THR A 464 -4.33 7.22 4.50
#